data_AF-A0A1B7MXG0-F1
#
_entry.id   AF-A0A1B7MXG0-F1
#
_cell.length_a   1.000
_cell.length_b   1.000
_cell.length_c   1.000
_cell.angle_alpha   90.00
_cell.angle_beta   90.00
_cell.angle_gamma   90.00
#
_symmetry.space_group_name_H-M   'P 1'
#
loop_
_entity.id
_entity.type
_entity.pdbx_description
1 polymer ?
#
loop_
_entity_poly.entity_id
_entity_poly.type
_entity_poly.pdbx_seq_one_letter_code
_entity_poly.pdbx_strand_id
1 'polypeptide(L)' 'AMTHDEQKYPNPDEFKPERFLHEDGSLTSDTMPLDFGWGRRTFLATFSVLKTLDEHGEGSRLFRRSLLVS' A
#
# COMPACT_ATOMS: atom_id res chain seq x y z
N ALA A 1 -17.75 -4.50 -0.94
CA ALA A 1 -16.77 -3.56 -1.50
C ALA A 1 -15.71 -3.30 -0.43
N MET A 2 -14.42 -3.49 -0.71
CA MET A 2 -13.37 -3.50 0.33
C MET A 2 -13.16 -2.13 1.00
N THR A 3 -13.43 -1.04 0.30
CA THR A 3 -13.32 0.33 0.84
C THR A 3 -14.57 0.81 1.58
N HIS A 4 -15.67 0.04 1.51
CA HIS A 4 -16.96 0.37 2.16
C HIS A 4 -17.36 -0.73 3.16
N ASP A 5 -16.38 -1.41 3.75
CA ASP A 5 -16.67 -2.38 4.81
C ASP A 5 -17.17 -1.64 6.05
N GLU A 6 -18.47 -1.78 6.35
CA GLU A 6 -19.13 -1.14 7.49
C GLU A 6 -18.56 -1.56 8.84
N GLN A 7 -17.93 -2.74 8.94
CA GLN A 7 -17.27 -3.17 10.18
C GLN A 7 -16.01 -2.36 10.48
N LYS A 8 -15.33 -1.90 9.42
CA LYS A 8 -14.09 -1.13 9.52
C LYS A 8 -14.34 0.39 9.44
N TYR A 9 -15.28 0.80 8.59
CA TYR A 9 -15.62 2.20 8.33
C TYR A 9 -17.10 2.44 8.66
N PRO A 10 -17.44 2.77 9.92
CA PRO A 10 -18.83 3.08 10.28
C PRO A 10 -19.29 4.33 9.51
N ASN A 11 -20.39 4.26 8.77
CA ASN A 11 -20.83 5.24 7.75
C ASN A 11 -19.84 5.37 6.58
N PRO A 12 -19.66 4.33 5.75
CA PRO A 12 -18.66 4.33 4.67
C PRO A 12 -18.99 5.34 3.55
N ASP A 13 -20.26 5.71 3.39
CA ASP A 13 -20.73 6.64 2.35
C ASP A 13 -20.42 8.12 2.69
N GLU A 14 -20.03 8.41 3.94
CA GLU A 14 -19.68 9.77 4.38
C GLU A 14 -18.17 10.02 4.24
N PHE A 15 -17.81 11.05 3.47
CA PHE A 15 -16.43 11.55 3.38
C PHE A 15 -16.01 12.18 4.71
N LYS A 16 -15.21 11.45 5.51
CA LYS A 16 -14.63 11.92 6.78
C LYS A 16 -13.11 11.74 6.76
N PRO A 17 -12.34 12.78 6.37
CA PRO A 17 -10.88 12.69 6.29
C PRO A 17 -10.22 12.42 7.65
N GLU A 18 -10.90 12.76 8.75
CA GLU A 18 -10.43 12.56 10.12
C GLU A 18 -10.23 11.08 10.47
N ARG A 19 -10.83 10.14 9.71
CA ARG A 19 -10.67 8.69 9.93
C ARG A 19 -9.23 8.20 9.77
N PHE A 20 -8.42 8.91 9.00
CA PHE A 20 -7.04 8.54 8.69
C PHE A 20 -6.02 9.31 9.53
N LEU A 21 -6.48 10.12 10.49
CA LEU A 21 -5.65 10.98 11.33
C LEU A 21 -5.85 10.65 12.81
N HIS A 22 -4.75 10.66 13.55
CA HIS A 22 -4.75 10.67 15.01
C HIS A 22 -5.04 12.10 15.54
N GLU A 23 -5.36 12.22 16.83
CA GLU A 23 -5.63 13.51 17.48
C GLU A 23 -4.46 14.49 17.41
N ASP A 24 -3.23 13.97 17.28
CA ASP A 24 -2.00 14.75 17.10
C ASP A 24 -1.75 15.17 15.63
N GLY A 25 -2.63 14.80 14.71
CA GLY A 25 -2.52 15.07 13.27
C GLY A 25 -1.59 14.11 12.53
N SER A 26 -1.05 13.09 13.19
CA SER A 26 -0.28 12.04 12.52
C SER A 26 -1.19 11.07 11.77
N LEU A 27 -0.68 10.47 10.69
CA LEU A 27 -1.42 9.49 9.92
C LEU A 27 -1.60 8.19 10.72
N THR A 28 -2.81 7.66 10.69
CA THR A 28 -3.10 6.36 11.30
C THR A 28 -2.44 5.22 10.52
N SER A 29 -2.15 4.10 11.21
CA SER A 29 -1.69 2.85 10.60
C SER A 29 -2.66 2.27 9.55
N ASP A 30 -3.85 2.86 9.40
CA ASP A 30 -4.82 2.48 8.38
C ASP A 30 -4.38 2.98 7.00
N THR A 31 -3.34 2.32 6.49
CA THR A 31 -2.91 2.50 5.12
C THR A 31 -3.91 1.75 4.25
N MET A 32 -4.33 2.35 3.13
CA MET A 32 -5.17 1.72 2.12
C MET A 32 -4.31 1.29 0.91
N PRO A 33 -3.50 0.21 1.00
CA PRO A 33 -2.71 -0.20 -0.15
C PRO A 33 -3.62 -0.62 -1.32
N LEU A 34 -4.89 -0.96 -1.06
CA LEU A 34 -5.85 -1.51 -2.03
C LEU A 34 -6.24 -0.52 -3.14
N ASP A 35 -6.08 0.77 -2.91
CA ASP A 35 -6.57 1.81 -3.81
C ASP A 35 -5.92 1.75 -5.20
N PHE A 36 -4.68 1.27 -5.28
CA PHE A 36 -3.93 1.13 -6.53
C PHE A 36 -3.85 -0.31 -7.06
N GLY A 37 -4.67 -1.21 -6.53
CA GLY A 37 -4.77 -2.60 -6.97
C GLY A 37 -3.61 -3.47 -6.49
N TRP A 38 -3.86 -4.77 -6.30
CA TRP A 38 -2.94 -5.72 -5.65
C TRP A 38 -2.51 -6.85 -6.59
N GLY A 39 -1.37 -7.49 -6.27
CA GLY A 39 -0.87 -8.65 -7.00
C GLY A 39 -0.23 -8.29 -8.34
N ARG A 40 -0.33 -9.20 -9.33
CA ARG A 40 0.36 -9.04 -10.63
C ARG A 40 -0.17 -7.91 -11.52
N ARG A 41 -1.22 -7.20 -11.07
CA ARG A 41 -1.89 -6.12 -11.81
C ARG A 41 -2.01 -4.84 -10.99
N THR A 42 -1.07 -4.61 -10.06
CA THR A 42 -0.94 -3.32 -9.38
C THR A 42 -0.63 -2.21 -10.39
N PHE A 43 -1.15 -1.01 -10.12
CA PHE A 43 -0.90 0.17 -10.96
C PHE A 43 0.59 0.47 -11.09
N LEU A 44 1.02 0.81 -12.30
CA LEU A 44 2.44 0.90 -12.66
C LEU A 44 3.21 1.93 -11.80
N ALA A 45 2.58 3.06 -11.46
CA ALA A 45 3.24 4.10 -10.67
C ALA A 45 3.55 3.63 -9.23
N THR A 46 2.69 2.79 -8.64
CA THR A 46 2.91 2.24 -7.30
C THR A 46 4.14 1.32 -7.27
N PHE A 47 4.34 0.52 -8.32
CA PHE A 47 5.53 -0.31 -8.44
C PHE A 47 6.82 0.53 -8.54
N SER A 48 6.80 1.61 -9.32
CA SER A 48 7.96 2.51 -9.45
C SER A 48 8.35 3.14 -8.10
N VAL A 49 7.36 3.60 -7.32
CA VAL A 49 7.61 4.18 -5.98
C VAL A 49 8.18 3.13 -5.02
N LEU A 50 7.58 1.94 -4.95
CA LEU A 50 8.08 0.86 -4.10
C LEU A 50 9.51 0.46 -4.46
N LYS A 51 9.79 0.32 -5.76
CA LYS A 51 11.12 0.02 -6.26
C LYS A 51 12.15 1.09 -5.86
N THR A 52 11.79 2.38 -5.94
CA THR A 52 12.71 3.45 -5.52
C THR A 52 12.97 3.47 -4.01
N LEU A 53 12.00 3.07 -3.20
CA LEU A 53 12.17 2.94 -1.75
C LEU A 53 13.07 1.74 -1.40
N ASP A 54 12.92 0.64 -2.13
CA ASP A 54 13.79 -0.54 -2.00
C ASP A 54 15.23 -0.25 -2.48
N GLU A 55 15.41 0.64 -3.46
CA GLU A 55 16.72 1.02 -4.01
C GLU A 55 17.50 1.98 -3.11
N HIS A 56 16.82 2.84 -2.33
CA HIS A 56 17.46 3.72 -1.36
C HIS A 56 17.60 3.10 0.05
N GLY A 57 16.92 1.98 0.31
CA GLY A 57 17.14 1.13 1.48
C GLY A 57 18.26 0.11 1.22
N GLU A 58 19.49 0.46 1.60
CA GLU A 58 20.68 -0.39 1.58
C GLU A 58 20.40 -1.89 1.88
N GLY A 59 20.64 -2.75 0.88
CA GLY A 59 21.20 -4.09 1.08
C GLY A 59 20.24 -5.27 1.32
N SER A 60 19.71 -5.88 0.25
CA SER A 60 19.55 -7.34 0.23
C SER A 60 19.92 -7.96 -1.12
N ARG A 61 21.13 -8.52 -1.10
CA ARG A 61 21.84 -9.24 -2.15
C ARG A 61 21.19 -10.59 -2.47
N LEU A 62 19.90 -10.67 -2.86
CA LEU A 62 19.25 -11.97 -3.06
C LEU A 62 18.26 -12.13 -4.23
N PHE A 63 18.00 -11.15 -5.11
CA PHE A 63 17.01 -11.32 -6.18
C PHE A 63 17.54 -11.43 -7.62
N ARG A 64 18.81 -11.83 -7.80
CA ARG A 64 19.35 -12.21 -9.13
C ARG A 64 19.98 -13.60 -9.12
N ARG A 65 19.22 -14.63 -8.71
CA ARG A 65 19.51 -16.04 -8.97
C ARG A 65 18.21 -16.85 -9.10
N SER A 66 17.43 -16.59 -10.14
CA SER A 66 16.42 -17.56 -10.61
C SER A 66 16.08 -17.31 -12.08
N LEU A 67 17.13 -17.29 -12.90
CA LEU A 67 17.03 -17.35 -14.37
C LEU A 67 18.24 -18.13 -14.88
N LEU A 68 18.37 -19.37 -14.38
CA LEU A 68 19.13 -20.45 -15.02
C LEU A 68 18.70 -21.77 -14.37
N VAL A 69 18.34 -22.76 -15.21
CA VAL A 69 17.77 -24.10 -14.90
C VAL A 69 16.26 -24.02 -14.61
N SER A 70 15.33 -24.53 -15.45
CA SER A 70 15.35 -25.58 -16.49
C SER A 70 14.63 -25.14 -17.76
#